data_AF-R0KJF3-F1
#
_entry.id   AF-R0KJF3-F1
#
_cell.length_a   1.000
_cell.length_b   1.000
_cell.length_c   1.000
_cell.angle_alpha   90.00
_cell.angle_beta   90.00
_cell.angle_gamma   90.00
#
_symmetry.space_group_name_H-M   'P 1'
#
loop_
_entity.id
_entity.type
_entity.pdbx_description
1 polymer ?
#
loop_
_entity_poly.entity_id
_entity_poly.type
_entity_poly.pdbx_seq_one_letter_code
_entity_poly.pdbx_strand_id
1 'polypeptide(L)'
;MPLDSQSDPLANYGRENRAAPKPGQQQIPSFDRTIYDDDGPASMQVSVPAAAQDQESSTSAQVAATPKEDTGKKRKLTTEEKNSCPFGDTRWPPPNASISRPLNLLIGKGEKVLYYHLTYENDAPEVALSWRDPMRSKATAAYAEKGLVVEVSKEGKSKKEIKIEKQKALEEEIPKAKLAVINAKNTRMLTELSTGPRGTIWQLDEEHLHVWRCIEVVQKVHGVVGLGPDRREVFSMFGVGLKSIKDDLLLVSQRVDEAS
;
A
#
# COMPACT_ATOMS: atom_id res chain seq x y z
N MET A 1 -4.26 -67.40 3.36
CA MET A 1 -3.28 -66.44 3.89
C MET A 1 -3.72 -65.06 3.41
N PRO A 2 -4.37 -64.25 4.26
CA PRO A 2 -4.94 -62.96 3.86
C PRO A 2 -3.90 -61.83 3.89
N LEU A 3 -4.18 -60.79 3.11
CA LEU A 3 -3.37 -59.63 2.75
C LEU A 3 -3.14 -58.67 3.93
N ASP A 4 -1.90 -58.17 4.04
CA ASP A 4 -1.49 -57.13 4.98
C ASP A 4 -2.22 -55.81 4.71
N SER A 5 -2.90 -55.32 5.75
CA SER A 5 -3.63 -54.06 5.78
C SER A 5 -2.69 -52.86 5.87
N GLN A 6 -2.75 -52.06 4.81
CA GLN A 6 -2.21 -50.71 4.64
C GLN A 6 -2.59 -49.82 5.84
N SER A 7 -1.59 -49.36 6.60
CA SER A 7 -1.76 -48.40 7.70
C SER A 7 -2.18 -47.04 7.15
N ASP A 8 -3.32 -46.51 7.61
CA ASP A 8 -3.82 -45.19 7.24
C ASP A 8 -2.87 -44.07 7.74
N PRO A 9 -2.24 -43.29 6.85
CA PRO A 9 -1.29 -42.23 7.21
C PRO A 9 -1.93 -41.06 7.97
N LEU A 10 -3.26 -41.03 8.11
CA LEU A 10 -3.99 -39.96 8.81
C LEU A 10 -4.47 -40.33 10.22
N ALA A 11 -4.18 -41.54 10.71
CA ALA A 11 -4.70 -42.05 12.00
C ALA A 11 -4.32 -41.18 13.23
N ASN A 12 -3.32 -40.29 13.10
CA ASN A 12 -2.87 -39.39 14.17
C ASN A 12 -3.04 -37.90 13.87
N TYR A 13 -3.65 -37.52 12.74
CA TYR A 13 -3.81 -36.11 12.39
C TYR A 13 -4.89 -35.47 13.27
N GLY A 14 -4.49 -34.54 14.15
CA GLY A 14 -5.40 -33.81 15.04
C GLY A 14 -5.36 -34.18 16.53
N ARG A 15 -4.51 -35.13 16.96
CA ARG A 15 -4.33 -35.44 18.40
C ARG A 15 -3.39 -34.49 19.15
N GLU A 16 -2.61 -33.67 18.45
CA GLU A 16 -1.70 -32.72 19.06
C GLU A 16 -2.33 -31.34 19.18
N ASN A 17 -2.92 -31.10 20.36
CA ASN A 17 -3.51 -29.81 20.72
C ASN A 17 -2.39 -28.78 20.97
N ARG A 18 -1.84 -28.18 19.90
CA ARG A 18 -0.74 -27.19 19.94
C ARG A 18 -1.10 -25.88 20.67
N ALA A 19 -2.35 -25.73 21.08
CA ALA A 19 -2.87 -24.59 21.85
C ALA A 19 -2.87 -24.84 23.39
N ALA A 20 -2.45 -26.02 23.86
CA ALA A 20 -2.36 -26.27 25.30
C ALA A 20 -1.21 -25.43 25.92
N PRO A 21 -1.47 -24.61 26.96
CA PRO A 21 -0.41 -23.88 27.64
C PRO A 21 0.58 -24.85 28.27
N LYS A 22 1.87 -24.68 27.97
CA LYS A 22 2.94 -25.50 28.53
C LYS A 22 2.96 -25.32 30.06
N PRO A 23 2.99 -26.39 30.86
CA PRO A 23 3.10 -26.26 32.32
C PRO A 23 4.40 -25.54 32.68
N GLY A 24 4.29 -24.62 33.64
CA GLY A 24 5.27 -23.57 33.94
C GLY A 24 6.69 -24.07 34.16
N GLN A 25 7.58 -23.66 33.27
CA GLN A 25 9.02 -23.76 33.48
C GLN A 25 9.45 -22.48 34.21
N GLN A 26 9.83 -22.62 35.48
CA GLN A 26 10.42 -21.53 36.26
C GLN A 26 11.68 -21.05 35.55
N GLN A 27 11.64 -19.84 34.98
CA GLN A 27 12.82 -19.17 34.44
C GLN A 27 13.58 -18.56 35.62
N ILE A 28 14.73 -19.13 35.94
CA ILE A 28 15.72 -18.51 36.83
C ILE A 28 16.40 -17.40 36.00
N PRO A 29 16.36 -16.12 36.41
CA PRO A 29 17.03 -15.06 35.67
C PRO A 29 18.54 -15.12 35.95
N SER A 30 19.31 -15.69 35.02
CA SER A 30 20.76 -15.56 34.99
C SER A 30 21.12 -14.21 34.37
N PHE A 31 21.50 -13.24 35.20
CA PHE A 31 22.10 -11.98 34.75
C PHE A 31 23.59 -12.19 34.50
N ASP A 32 23.96 -12.60 33.29
CA ASP A 32 25.34 -12.44 32.83
C ASP A 32 25.51 -11.05 32.19
N ARG A 33 26.18 -10.18 32.96
CA ARG A 33 26.76 -8.91 32.50
C ARG A 33 27.80 -9.21 31.44
N THR A 34 27.53 -8.90 30.18
CA THR A 34 28.59 -8.73 29.18
C THR A 34 29.26 -7.39 29.39
N ILE A 35 30.45 -7.44 29.99
CA ILE A 35 31.46 -6.38 30.02
C ILE A 35 32.04 -6.31 28.60
N TYR A 36 32.06 -5.12 27.99
CA TYR A 36 32.84 -4.86 26.78
C TYR A 36 34.13 -4.16 27.20
N ASP A 37 35.25 -4.84 26.98
CA ASP A 37 36.58 -4.25 27.09
C ASP A 37 36.79 -3.24 25.95
N ASP A 38 37.26 -2.08 26.37
CA ASP A 38 37.75 -0.95 25.60
C ASP A 38 39.16 -1.27 25.09
N ASP A 39 39.32 -1.42 23.77
CA ASP A 39 40.62 -1.37 23.13
C ASP A 39 40.64 -0.21 22.12
N GLY A 40 41.52 0.74 22.42
CA GLY A 40 41.74 1.97 21.69
C GLY A 40 42.39 1.81 20.30
N PRO A 41 42.75 2.92 19.65
CA PRO A 41 42.88 2.99 18.21
C PRO A 41 44.30 2.63 17.72
N ALA A 42 44.37 1.89 16.61
CA ALA A 42 45.60 1.74 15.82
C ALA A 42 45.45 2.42 14.45
N SER A 43 46.46 3.22 14.11
CA SER A 43 46.60 4.05 12.93
C SER A 43 47.50 3.39 11.87
N MET A 44 47.42 3.93 10.64
CA MET A 44 48.35 3.79 9.49
C MET A 44 48.34 2.43 8.74
N GLN A 45 48.53 2.32 7.42
CA GLN A 45 48.73 3.19 6.25
C GLN A 45 48.77 2.22 5.02
N VAL A 46 48.18 2.55 3.86
CA VAL A 46 48.87 2.85 2.57
C VAL A 46 48.73 1.79 1.45
N SER A 47 48.47 2.34 0.24
CA SER A 47 48.72 1.84 -1.14
C SER A 47 47.58 1.26 -2.01
N VAL A 48 47.32 2.01 -3.10
CA VAL A 48 46.62 1.76 -4.39
C VAL A 48 47.70 1.26 -5.39
N PRO A 49 47.50 0.48 -6.50
CA PRO A 49 46.68 0.82 -7.69
C PRO A 49 46.05 -0.37 -8.50
N ALA A 50 44.87 -0.21 -9.14
CA ALA A 50 44.57 0.19 -10.54
C ALA A 50 44.29 -0.97 -11.54
N ALA A 51 43.44 -0.64 -12.54
CA ALA A 51 43.26 -1.24 -13.89
C ALA A 51 42.32 -2.46 -14.10
N ALA A 52 41.06 -2.12 -14.45
CA ALA A 52 40.31 -2.39 -15.69
C ALA A 52 40.59 -3.60 -16.64
N GLN A 53 39.46 -4.07 -17.21
CA GLN A 53 39.22 -4.79 -18.50
C GLN A 53 39.57 -6.29 -18.57
N ASP A 54 38.84 -7.21 -19.21
CA ASP A 54 37.74 -7.24 -20.19
C ASP A 54 37.05 -8.63 -20.07
N GLN A 55 35.77 -8.76 -20.44
CA GLN A 55 35.30 -9.87 -21.31
C GLN A 55 33.83 -9.71 -21.73
N GLU A 56 33.65 -9.51 -23.02
CA GLU A 56 32.42 -9.79 -23.77
C GLU A 56 32.16 -11.32 -23.80
N SER A 57 30.88 -11.73 -23.76
CA SER A 57 30.24 -12.60 -24.77
C SER A 57 28.99 -13.33 -24.25
N SER A 58 27.84 -12.94 -24.80
CA SER A 58 26.87 -13.80 -25.47
C SER A 58 25.99 -14.82 -24.73
N THR A 59 24.69 -14.63 -24.97
CA THR A 59 23.62 -15.60 -25.24
C THR A 59 22.92 -16.34 -24.09
N SER A 60 21.65 -15.93 -23.94
CA SER A 60 20.43 -16.74 -23.91
C SER A 60 20.22 -17.74 -22.77
N ALA A 61 19.29 -17.40 -21.86
CA ALA A 61 18.11 -18.23 -21.59
C ALA A 61 17.13 -17.49 -20.67
N GLN A 62 15.88 -17.43 -21.09
CA GLN A 62 14.73 -17.13 -20.24
C GLN A 62 14.71 -18.10 -19.05
N VAL A 63 14.70 -17.59 -17.82
CA VAL A 63 14.01 -18.25 -16.71
C VAL A 63 13.35 -17.18 -15.84
N ALA A 64 12.03 -17.14 -15.89
CA ALA A 64 11.20 -16.48 -14.91
C ALA A 64 11.41 -17.13 -13.54
N ALA A 65 12.29 -16.54 -12.72
CA ALA A 65 12.45 -16.92 -11.33
C ALA A 65 11.49 -16.08 -10.47
N THR A 66 10.42 -16.72 -9.98
CA THR A 66 9.76 -16.30 -8.74
C THR A 66 10.82 -16.06 -7.66
N PRO A 67 10.89 -14.89 -7.01
CA PRO A 67 11.82 -14.72 -5.90
C PRO A 67 11.27 -15.53 -4.73
N LYS A 68 11.96 -16.63 -4.41
CA LYS A 68 11.88 -17.26 -3.10
C LYS A 68 12.26 -16.21 -2.05
N GLU A 69 11.50 -16.20 -0.97
CA GLU A 69 11.80 -15.43 0.23
C GLU A 69 13.25 -15.73 0.66
N ASP A 70 14.10 -14.71 0.55
CA ASP A 70 15.40 -14.73 1.20
C ASP A 70 15.48 -13.49 2.10
N THR A 71 15.41 -13.78 3.38
CA THR A 71 15.50 -12.83 4.49
C THR A 71 16.88 -12.15 4.49
N GLY A 72 16.91 -10.82 4.44
CA GLY A 72 17.95 -10.05 5.12
C GLY A 72 19.03 -9.35 4.30
N LYS A 73 18.99 -9.35 2.96
CA LYS A 73 19.86 -8.45 2.16
C LYS A 73 19.01 -7.44 1.39
N LYS A 74 19.24 -6.14 1.65
CA LYS A 74 18.69 -5.04 0.83
C LYS A 74 19.06 -5.31 -0.63
N ARG A 75 18.10 -5.79 -1.43
CA ARG A 75 18.27 -6.05 -2.86
C ARG A 75 18.82 -4.78 -3.51
N LYS A 76 20.02 -4.87 -4.09
CA LYS A 76 20.56 -3.79 -4.93
C LYS A 76 19.79 -3.82 -6.24
N LEU A 77 19.08 -2.73 -6.52
CA LEU A 77 18.39 -2.53 -7.80
C LEU A 77 19.40 -2.58 -8.95
N THR A 78 19.04 -3.25 -10.03
CA THR A 78 19.86 -3.26 -11.25
C THR A 78 19.85 -1.89 -11.93
N THR A 79 20.78 -1.67 -12.85
CA THR A 79 20.88 -0.40 -13.60
C THR A 79 19.63 -0.19 -14.46
N GLU A 80 19.07 -1.26 -15.02
CA GLU A 80 17.84 -1.24 -15.80
C GLU A 80 16.63 -0.86 -14.93
N GLU A 81 16.52 -1.40 -13.72
CA GLU A 81 15.46 -1.06 -12.77
C GLU A 81 15.53 0.43 -12.36
N LYS A 82 16.75 0.95 -12.14
CA LYS A 82 16.96 2.38 -11.86
C LYS A 82 16.60 3.26 -13.04
N ASN A 83 16.92 2.84 -14.25
CA ASN A 83 16.62 3.57 -15.48
C ASN A 83 15.13 3.54 -15.83
N SER A 84 14.40 2.49 -15.41
CA SER A 84 12.95 2.38 -15.56
C SER A 84 12.16 3.25 -14.57
N CYS A 85 12.79 3.67 -13.47
CA CYS A 85 12.19 4.53 -12.47
C CYS A 85 12.63 5.99 -12.72
N PRO A 86 11.77 6.88 -13.25
CA PRO A 86 12.14 8.27 -13.42
C PRO A 86 12.60 8.86 -12.07
N PHE A 87 13.76 9.53 -12.08
CA PHE A 87 14.40 10.13 -10.90
C PHE A 87 14.84 9.15 -9.80
N GLY A 88 14.94 7.85 -10.09
CA GLY A 88 15.32 6.82 -9.12
C GLY A 88 14.26 6.52 -8.07
N ASP A 89 13.02 6.99 -8.27
CA ASP A 89 11.92 6.79 -7.34
C ASP A 89 11.33 5.38 -7.46
N THR A 90 11.93 4.45 -6.73
CA THR A 90 11.56 3.03 -6.72
C THR A 90 10.35 2.70 -5.83
N ARG A 91 9.70 3.72 -5.25
CA ARG A 91 8.43 3.55 -4.51
C ARG A 91 7.27 3.16 -5.44
N TRP A 92 7.45 3.33 -6.74
CA TRP A 92 6.41 3.22 -7.74
C TRP A 92 6.71 2.14 -8.77
N PRO A 93 5.68 1.49 -9.33
CA PRO A 93 5.85 0.79 -10.59
C PRO A 93 6.38 1.76 -11.67
N PRO A 94 7.22 1.28 -12.60
CA PRO A 94 7.60 2.06 -13.78
C PRO A 94 6.34 2.49 -14.53
N PRO A 95 6.25 3.75 -14.96
CA PRO A 95 5.09 4.21 -15.73
C PRO A 95 4.96 3.40 -17.02
N ASN A 96 3.73 3.07 -17.43
CA ASN A 96 3.39 2.30 -18.63
C ASN A 96 3.92 0.86 -18.67
N ALA A 97 4.33 0.28 -17.54
CA ALA A 97 4.66 -1.14 -17.47
C ALA A 97 3.39 -1.98 -17.32
N SER A 98 3.17 -2.93 -18.24
CA SER A 98 2.12 -3.94 -18.05
C SER A 98 2.56 -4.92 -16.98
N ILE A 99 1.84 -4.92 -15.85
CA ILE A 99 2.15 -5.72 -14.68
C ILE A 99 1.12 -6.84 -14.57
N SER A 100 1.57 -8.08 -14.78
CA SER A 100 0.70 -9.26 -14.78
C SER A 100 0.41 -9.83 -13.39
N ARG A 101 1.06 -9.32 -12.34
CA ARG A 101 0.91 -9.80 -10.95
C ARG A 101 0.78 -8.63 -9.99
N PRO A 102 0.00 -8.77 -8.91
CA PRO A 102 -0.08 -7.73 -7.91
C PRO A 102 1.28 -7.36 -7.32
N LEU A 103 1.57 -6.06 -7.31
CA LEU A 103 2.75 -5.55 -6.64
C LEU A 103 2.46 -5.34 -5.16
N ASN A 104 3.49 -5.54 -4.35
CA ASN A 104 3.44 -5.32 -2.92
C ASN A 104 4.37 -4.18 -2.54
N LEU A 105 3.88 -3.27 -1.71
CA LEU A 105 4.69 -2.22 -1.11
C LEU A 105 4.93 -2.55 0.37
N LEU A 106 6.19 -2.49 0.76
CA LEU A 106 6.62 -2.63 2.15
C LEU A 106 7.09 -1.27 2.66
N ILE A 107 6.39 -0.71 3.63
CA ILE A 107 6.78 0.54 4.28
C ILE A 107 7.25 0.21 5.69
N GLY A 108 8.55 0.33 5.94
CA GLY A 108 9.13 0.18 7.28
C GLY A 108 9.04 1.49 8.05
N LYS A 109 8.33 1.49 9.19
CA LYS A 109 8.31 2.61 10.15
C LYS A 109 8.72 2.08 11.52
N GLY A 110 10.03 2.13 11.81
CA GLY A 110 10.61 1.51 13.00
C GLY A 110 10.56 -0.02 12.91
N GLU A 111 10.07 -0.69 13.95
CA GLU A 111 9.94 -2.15 14.01
C GLU A 111 8.75 -2.71 13.22
N LYS A 112 7.81 -1.86 12.79
CA LYS A 112 6.61 -2.29 12.05
C LYS A 112 6.83 -2.15 10.56
N VAL A 113 6.70 -3.28 9.86
CA VAL A 113 6.63 -3.33 8.40
C VAL A 113 5.17 -3.38 7.99
N LEU A 114 4.71 -2.33 7.31
CA LEU A 114 3.38 -2.25 6.74
C LEU A 114 3.39 -2.86 5.33
N TYR A 115 2.39 -3.68 5.04
CA TYR A 115 2.25 -4.39 3.77
C TYR A 115 1.03 -3.87 3.03
N TYR A 116 1.20 -3.50 1.76
CA TYR A 116 0.11 -3.03 0.91
C TYR A 116 0.14 -3.72 -0.44
N HIS A 117 -1.03 -4.02 -0.99
CA HIS A 117 -1.18 -4.33 -2.42
C HIS A 117 -1.31 -3.04 -3.22
N LEU A 118 -0.46 -2.83 -4.21
CA LEU A 118 -0.51 -1.65 -5.08
C LEU A 118 -1.58 -1.82 -6.17
N THR A 119 -2.40 -0.79 -6.30
CA THR A 119 -3.54 -0.75 -7.22
C THR A 119 -3.42 0.33 -8.28
N TYR A 120 -2.45 1.23 -8.14
CA TYR A 120 -2.19 2.32 -9.07
C TYR A 120 -1.34 1.84 -10.25
N GLU A 121 -1.79 2.13 -11.47
CA GLU A 121 -1.16 1.67 -12.72
C GLU A 121 -0.92 0.14 -12.76
N ASN A 122 -1.79 -0.61 -12.06
CA ASN A 122 -1.74 -2.07 -12.02
C ASN A 122 -2.99 -2.62 -12.73
N ASP A 123 -2.78 -3.16 -13.92
CA ASP A 123 -3.85 -3.68 -14.79
C ASP A 123 -4.23 -5.13 -14.48
N ALA A 124 -3.66 -5.73 -13.41
CA ALA A 124 -4.02 -7.08 -13.03
C ALA A 124 -5.53 -7.17 -12.68
N PRO A 125 -6.29 -8.11 -13.27
CA PRO A 125 -7.75 -8.18 -13.09
C PRO A 125 -8.16 -8.41 -11.64
N GLU A 126 -7.30 -9.06 -10.85
CA GLU A 126 -7.48 -9.30 -9.42
C GLU A 126 -7.57 -7.99 -8.62
N VAL A 127 -6.91 -6.91 -9.06
CA VAL A 127 -6.83 -5.62 -8.37
C VAL A 127 -8.18 -4.91 -8.35
N ALA A 128 -8.86 -4.88 -9.49
CA ALA A 128 -10.14 -4.19 -9.64
C ALA A 128 -11.23 -4.91 -8.83
N LEU A 129 -11.38 -6.22 -9.07
CA LEU A 129 -12.47 -7.02 -8.52
C LEU A 129 -12.28 -7.33 -7.03
N SER A 130 -11.05 -7.62 -6.60
CA SER A 130 -10.82 -8.13 -5.24
C SER A 130 -10.57 -7.01 -4.23
N TRP A 131 -10.10 -5.83 -4.66
CA TRP A 131 -9.66 -4.77 -3.75
C TRP A 131 -10.34 -3.44 -4.00
N ARG A 132 -10.35 -2.95 -5.24
CA ARG A 132 -10.91 -1.62 -5.54
C ARG A 132 -12.40 -1.55 -5.28
N ASP A 133 -13.16 -2.50 -5.81
CA ASP A 133 -14.62 -2.48 -5.69
C ASP A 133 -15.10 -2.70 -4.26
N PRO A 134 -14.59 -3.69 -3.50
CA PRO A 134 -14.96 -3.85 -2.08
C PRO A 134 -14.62 -2.63 -1.23
N MET A 135 -13.44 -2.02 -1.44
CA MET A 135 -13.05 -0.80 -0.72
C MET A 135 -13.98 0.37 -1.06
N ARG A 136 -14.35 0.54 -2.33
CA ARG A 136 -15.28 1.59 -2.75
C ARG A 136 -16.66 1.37 -2.13
N SER A 137 -17.15 0.14 -2.07
CA SER A 137 -18.40 -0.20 -1.40
C SER A 137 -18.35 0.14 0.09
N LYS A 138 -17.28 -0.25 0.80
CA LYS A 138 -17.06 0.13 2.21
C LYS A 138 -17.05 1.64 2.42
N ALA A 139 -16.27 2.37 1.61
CA ALA A 139 -16.19 3.82 1.69
C ALA A 139 -17.54 4.50 1.43
N THR A 140 -18.33 3.97 0.49
CA THR A 140 -19.68 4.47 0.20
C THR A 140 -20.63 4.23 1.37
N ALA A 141 -20.59 3.05 1.99
CA ALA A 141 -21.39 2.74 3.17
C ALA A 141 -21.02 3.66 4.36
N ALA A 142 -19.72 3.81 4.64
CA ALA A 142 -19.24 4.71 5.69
C ALA A 142 -19.63 6.18 5.42
N TYR A 143 -19.60 6.61 4.16
CA TYR A 143 -20.04 7.95 3.75
C TYR A 143 -21.54 8.18 3.99
N ALA A 144 -22.38 7.18 3.71
CA ALA A 144 -23.81 7.22 3.99
C ALA A 144 -24.08 7.25 5.51
N GLU A 145 -23.37 6.45 6.30
CA GLU A 145 -23.49 6.43 7.76
C GLU A 145 -23.14 7.78 8.40
N LYS A 146 -22.21 8.53 7.81
CA LYS A 146 -21.87 9.90 8.25
C LYS A 146 -22.92 10.96 7.86
N GLY A 147 -24.02 10.58 7.20
CA GLY A 147 -25.07 11.50 6.80
C GLY A 147 -24.63 12.52 5.75
N LEU A 148 -23.62 12.18 4.95
CA LEU A 148 -23.08 13.06 3.92
C LEU A 148 -23.78 12.92 2.57
N VAL A 149 -24.55 11.85 2.38
CA VAL A 149 -25.31 11.58 1.15
C VAL A 149 -26.59 12.42 1.11
N VAL A 150 -26.84 13.06 -0.03
CA VAL A 150 -28.13 13.69 -0.34
C VAL A 150 -28.99 12.67 -1.10
N GLU A 151 -30.12 12.30 -0.52
CA GLU A 151 -31.02 11.32 -1.13
C GLU A 151 -31.73 11.91 -2.35
N VAL A 152 -31.63 11.21 -3.49
CA VAL A 152 -32.32 11.58 -4.73
C VAL A 152 -33.57 10.72 -4.88
N SER A 153 -34.74 11.35 -4.84
CA SER A 153 -36.01 10.67 -5.10
C SER A 153 -36.10 10.22 -6.56
N LYS A 154 -36.34 8.93 -6.78
CA LYS A 154 -36.41 8.31 -8.11
C LYS A 154 -37.85 8.12 -8.63
N GLU A 155 -38.85 8.49 -7.84
CA GLU A 155 -40.23 8.13 -8.12
C GLU A 155 -40.82 9.00 -9.23
N GLY A 156 -41.32 8.36 -10.30
CA GLY A 156 -42.01 9.02 -11.42
C GLY A 156 -41.14 9.80 -12.41
N LYS A 157 -39.81 9.85 -12.25
CA LYS A 157 -38.91 10.71 -13.05
C LYS A 157 -38.31 10.01 -14.26
N SER A 158 -38.15 10.73 -15.36
CA SER A 158 -37.45 10.27 -16.56
C SER A 158 -35.94 10.12 -16.31
N LYS A 159 -35.26 9.33 -17.17
CA LYS A 159 -33.80 9.13 -17.08
C LYS A 159 -33.01 10.45 -17.12
N LYS A 160 -33.49 11.46 -17.87
CA LYS A 160 -32.85 12.78 -17.97
C LYS A 160 -33.01 13.57 -16.67
N GLU A 161 -34.20 13.57 -16.09
CA GLU A 161 -34.48 14.25 -14.82
C GLU A 161 -33.68 13.64 -13.67
N ILE A 162 -33.62 12.30 -13.59
CA ILE A 162 -32.81 11.59 -12.59
C ILE A 162 -31.32 11.98 -12.73
N LYS A 163 -30.80 12.16 -13.94
CA LYS A 163 -29.39 12.56 -14.15
C LYS A 163 -29.14 13.99 -13.65
N ILE A 164 -30.04 14.91 -13.96
CA ILE A 164 -29.94 16.32 -13.53
C ILE A 164 -30.01 16.40 -12.01
N GLU A 165 -30.95 15.69 -11.39
CA GLU A 165 -31.13 15.72 -9.94
C GLU A 165 -29.96 15.06 -9.20
N LYS A 166 -29.40 13.97 -9.74
CA LYS A 166 -28.17 13.38 -9.22
C LYS A 166 -26.98 14.33 -9.29
N GLN A 167 -26.88 15.11 -10.36
CA GLN A 167 -25.81 16.11 -10.49
C GLN A 167 -26.00 17.23 -9.47
N LYS A 168 -27.24 17.72 -9.30
CA LYS A 168 -27.57 18.75 -8.31
C LYS A 168 -27.32 18.27 -6.87
N ALA A 169 -27.74 17.05 -6.53
CA ALA A 169 -27.46 16.46 -5.22
C ALA A 169 -25.95 16.32 -4.99
N LEU A 170 -25.20 15.88 -6.00
CA LEU A 170 -23.75 15.81 -5.92
C LEU A 170 -23.12 17.19 -5.66
N GLU A 171 -23.61 18.24 -6.32
CA GLU A 171 -23.15 19.62 -6.11
C GLU A 171 -23.46 20.14 -4.70
N GLU A 172 -24.60 19.75 -4.13
CA GLU A 172 -24.98 20.06 -2.75
C GLU A 172 -24.11 19.33 -1.71
N GLU A 173 -23.61 18.13 -2.03
CA GLU A 173 -22.70 17.37 -1.17
C GLU A 173 -21.29 18.01 -1.09
N ILE A 174 -20.88 18.78 -2.11
CA ILE A 174 -19.50 19.28 -2.24
C ILE A 174 -19.02 20.08 -1.04
N PRO A 175 -19.74 21.08 -0.50
CA PRO A 175 -19.22 21.90 0.60
C PRO A 175 -18.94 21.05 1.84
N LYS A 176 -19.84 20.10 2.14
CA LYS A 176 -19.68 19.15 3.26
C LYS A 176 -18.49 18.22 3.02
N ALA A 177 -18.37 17.67 1.81
CA ALA A 177 -17.26 16.81 1.43
C ALA A 177 -15.90 17.53 1.51
N LYS A 178 -15.80 18.77 0.98
CA LYS A 178 -14.59 19.59 1.08
C LYS A 178 -14.19 19.84 2.53
N LEU A 179 -15.14 20.22 3.37
CA LEU A 179 -14.88 20.46 4.79
C LEU A 179 -14.37 19.20 5.49
N ALA A 180 -14.97 18.05 5.20
CA ALA A 180 -14.54 16.76 5.76
C ALA A 180 -13.10 16.40 5.35
N VAL A 181 -12.71 16.63 4.09
CA VAL A 181 -11.33 16.37 3.63
C VAL A 181 -10.32 17.28 4.32
N ILE A 182 -10.62 18.59 4.43
CA ILE A 182 -9.75 19.54 5.11
C ILE A 182 -9.62 19.18 6.59
N ASN A 183 -10.74 18.82 7.24
CA ASN A 183 -10.73 18.40 8.63
C ASN A 183 -9.88 17.14 8.81
N ALA A 184 -10.07 16.12 7.98
CA ALA A 184 -9.31 14.87 8.03
C ALA A 184 -7.79 15.09 7.90
N LYS A 185 -7.38 16.03 7.06
CA LYS A 185 -5.97 16.45 6.97
C LYS A 185 -5.50 17.11 8.27
N ASN A 186 -6.26 18.07 8.80
CA ASN A 186 -5.88 18.84 10.00
C ASN A 186 -5.85 17.99 11.27
N THR A 187 -6.73 16.98 11.37
CA THR A 187 -6.80 16.03 12.48
C THR A 187 -5.89 14.81 12.31
N ARG A 188 -5.11 14.76 11.22
CA ARG A 188 -4.22 13.64 10.86
C ARG A 188 -4.92 12.30 10.62
N MET A 189 -6.22 12.32 10.32
CA MET A 189 -6.94 11.14 9.80
C MET A 189 -6.44 10.75 8.42
N LEU A 190 -6.02 11.75 7.62
CA LEU A 190 -5.28 11.55 6.37
C LEU A 190 -3.80 11.79 6.64
N THR A 191 -3.04 10.73 6.90
CA THR A 191 -1.64 10.80 7.32
C THR A 191 -0.70 10.83 6.12
N GLU A 192 0.16 11.85 6.02
CA GLU A 192 1.22 11.89 5.03
C GLU A 192 2.31 10.86 5.38
N LEU A 193 2.58 9.91 4.49
CA LEU A 193 3.62 8.90 4.65
C LEU A 193 4.91 9.30 3.95
N SER A 194 4.80 9.85 2.75
CA SER A 194 5.97 10.14 1.91
C SER A 194 5.62 11.15 0.83
N THR A 195 6.52 12.09 0.57
CA THR A 195 6.39 13.06 -0.53
C THR A 195 7.55 12.88 -1.50
N GLY A 196 7.30 13.07 -2.80
CA GLY A 196 8.29 12.90 -3.85
C GLY A 196 7.92 13.53 -5.19
N PRO A 197 8.78 13.37 -6.22
CA PRO A 197 8.58 13.95 -7.54
C PRO A 197 7.28 13.47 -8.22
N ARG A 198 6.85 12.24 -7.94
CA ARG A 198 5.62 11.65 -8.49
C ARG A 198 4.36 11.93 -7.67
N GLY A 199 4.48 12.65 -6.56
CA GLY A 199 3.36 12.99 -5.68
C GLY A 199 3.58 12.65 -4.22
N THR A 200 2.49 12.73 -3.46
CA THR A 200 2.43 12.45 -2.03
C THR A 200 1.65 11.18 -1.78
N ILE A 201 2.18 10.27 -0.96
CA ILE A 201 1.49 9.07 -0.48
C ILE A 201 0.85 9.39 0.86
N TRP A 202 -0.44 9.13 0.95
CA TRP A 202 -1.26 9.29 2.14
C TRP A 202 -1.78 7.94 2.61
N GLN A 203 -1.86 7.77 3.91
CA GLN A 203 -2.55 6.66 4.56
C GLN A 203 -3.86 7.15 5.15
N LEU A 204 -4.89 6.32 4.98
CA LEU A 204 -6.21 6.50 5.54
C LEU A 204 -6.63 5.19 6.20
N ASP A 205 -6.89 5.26 7.50
CA ASP A 205 -7.28 4.08 8.29
C ASP A 205 -8.72 3.65 7.94
N GLU A 206 -9.06 2.38 8.24
CA GLU A 206 -10.40 1.82 7.94
C GLU A 206 -11.55 2.69 8.49
N GLU A 207 -11.39 3.23 9.70
CA GLU A 207 -12.40 4.09 10.35
C GLU A 207 -12.66 5.41 9.61
N HIS A 208 -11.76 5.78 8.70
CA HIS A 208 -11.77 7.05 8.00
C HIS A 208 -12.01 6.90 6.49
N LEU A 209 -12.38 5.71 6.01
CA LEU A 209 -12.65 5.45 4.58
C LEU A 209 -13.70 6.39 3.94
N HIS A 210 -14.64 6.92 4.73
CA HIS A 210 -15.59 7.94 4.25
C HIS A 210 -14.89 9.18 3.66
N VAL A 211 -13.69 9.53 4.13
CA VAL A 211 -12.89 10.65 3.59
C VAL A 211 -12.48 10.39 2.14
N TRP A 212 -12.15 9.15 1.78
CA TRP A 212 -11.86 8.82 0.38
C TRP A 212 -13.08 9.05 -0.51
N ARG A 213 -14.29 8.73 -0.01
CA ARG A 213 -15.50 9.04 -0.76
C ARG A 213 -15.75 10.55 -0.90
N CYS A 214 -15.46 11.34 0.13
CA CYS A 214 -15.48 12.81 0.04
C CYS A 214 -14.53 13.32 -1.06
N ILE A 215 -13.31 12.78 -1.12
CA ILE A 215 -12.32 13.10 -2.15
C ILE A 215 -12.88 12.78 -3.55
N GLU A 216 -13.47 11.60 -3.76
CA GLU A 216 -14.10 11.23 -5.04
C GLU A 216 -15.23 12.18 -5.44
N VAL A 217 -16.10 12.59 -4.50
CA VAL A 217 -17.19 13.53 -4.75
C VAL A 217 -16.65 14.88 -5.22
N VAL A 218 -15.64 15.42 -4.53
CA VAL A 218 -15.03 16.71 -4.88
C VAL A 218 -14.33 16.63 -6.23
N GLN A 219 -13.53 15.60 -6.48
CA GLN A 219 -12.83 15.42 -7.77
C GLN A 219 -13.79 15.20 -8.93
N LYS A 220 -14.91 14.52 -8.73
CA LYS A 220 -15.87 14.26 -9.80
C LYS A 220 -16.47 15.55 -10.38
N VAL A 221 -16.61 16.58 -9.55
CA VAL A 221 -17.19 17.86 -10.00
C VAL A 221 -16.12 18.90 -10.34
N HIS A 222 -15.06 19.00 -9.55
CA HIS A 222 -14.03 20.03 -9.72
C HIS A 222 -12.76 19.54 -10.40
N GLY A 223 -12.60 18.25 -10.63
CA GLY A 223 -11.36 17.64 -11.12
C GLY A 223 -10.25 17.52 -10.07
N VAL A 224 -10.15 18.52 -9.18
CA VAL A 224 -9.10 18.64 -8.15
C VAL A 224 -9.68 18.82 -6.75
N VAL A 225 -8.89 18.46 -5.74
CA VAL A 225 -9.18 18.65 -4.31
C VAL A 225 -8.26 19.71 -3.73
N GLY A 226 -8.84 20.73 -3.10
CA GLY A 226 -8.10 21.71 -2.33
C GLY A 226 -7.79 21.19 -0.93
N LEU A 227 -6.52 20.98 -0.62
CA LEU A 227 -6.04 20.68 0.74
C LEU A 227 -5.65 21.94 1.53
N GLY A 228 -5.74 23.11 0.92
CA GLY A 228 -5.36 24.40 1.47
C GLY A 228 -5.56 25.51 0.42
N PRO A 229 -5.23 26.77 0.74
CA PRO A 229 -5.43 27.90 -0.17
C PRO A 229 -4.69 27.70 -1.51
N ASP A 230 -3.44 27.22 -1.45
CA ASP A 230 -2.56 27.10 -2.62
C ASP A 230 -2.23 25.65 -3.00
N ARG A 231 -2.94 24.68 -2.41
CA ARG A 231 -2.63 23.25 -2.58
C ARG A 231 -3.79 22.52 -3.22
N ARG A 232 -3.76 22.43 -4.55
CA ARG A 232 -4.72 21.67 -5.37
C ARG A 232 -4.08 20.38 -5.83
N GLU A 233 -4.75 19.26 -5.57
CA GLU A 233 -4.22 17.93 -5.87
C GLU A 233 -5.28 17.01 -6.47
N VAL A 234 -4.84 16.11 -7.33
CA VAL A 234 -5.65 14.98 -7.84
C VAL A 234 -5.28 13.77 -7.03
N PHE A 235 -6.26 13.12 -6.40
CA PHE A 235 -6.02 11.87 -5.68
C PHE A 235 -6.37 10.67 -6.56
N SER A 236 -5.67 9.58 -6.30
CA SER A 236 -5.95 8.26 -6.86
C SER A 236 -5.66 7.18 -5.83
N MET A 237 -6.37 6.07 -5.92
CA MET A 237 -6.15 4.93 -5.04
C MET A 237 -4.81 4.29 -5.36
N PHE A 238 -3.92 4.26 -4.37
CA PHE A 238 -2.56 3.77 -4.51
C PHE A 238 -2.41 2.32 -4.10
N GLY A 239 -3.04 1.93 -3.00
CA GLY A 239 -2.99 0.56 -2.52
C GLY A 239 -3.94 0.27 -1.37
N VAL A 240 -4.05 -1.00 -1.01
CA VAL A 240 -4.89 -1.49 0.09
C VAL A 240 -4.04 -2.28 1.07
N GLY A 241 -4.24 -2.03 2.36
CA GLY A 241 -3.47 -2.58 3.46
C GLY A 241 -3.74 -4.06 3.70
N LEU A 242 -2.71 -4.74 4.20
CA LEU A 242 -2.68 -6.18 4.46
C LEU A 242 -2.33 -6.50 5.90
N LYS A 243 -2.69 -7.72 6.31
CA LYS A 243 -2.34 -8.31 7.61
C LYS A 243 -2.77 -7.41 8.77
N SER A 244 -1.81 -6.80 9.46
CA SER A 244 -2.01 -5.98 10.67
C SER A 244 -2.65 -4.62 10.41
N ILE A 245 -2.72 -4.20 9.14
CA ILE A 245 -3.37 -2.96 8.68
C ILE A 245 -4.39 -3.28 7.59
N LYS A 246 -5.08 -4.41 7.75
CA LYS A 246 -6.11 -4.83 6.80
C LYS A 246 -7.14 -3.70 6.69
N ASP A 247 -7.55 -3.41 5.45
CA ASP A 247 -8.56 -2.39 5.14
C ASP A 247 -8.11 -0.92 5.29
N ASP A 248 -6.85 -0.67 5.66
CA ASP A 248 -6.23 0.64 5.46
C ASP A 248 -6.11 0.94 3.95
N LEU A 249 -6.24 2.21 3.59
CA LEU A 249 -6.17 2.67 2.21
C LEU A 249 -4.96 3.59 2.03
N LEU A 250 -4.16 3.30 1.00
CA LEU A 250 -3.18 4.26 0.50
C LEU A 250 -3.76 5.05 -0.65
N LEU A 251 -3.57 6.36 -0.59
CA LEU A 251 -3.88 7.28 -1.67
C LEU A 251 -2.57 7.91 -2.16
N VAL A 252 -2.49 8.15 -3.46
CA VAL A 252 -1.51 9.05 -4.06
C VAL A 252 -2.20 10.36 -4.38
N SER A 253 -1.55 11.48 -4.11
CA SER A 253 -1.95 12.78 -4.63
C SER A 253 -0.85 13.41 -5.49
N GLN A 254 -1.25 14.05 -6.58
CA GLN A 254 -0.35 14.81 -7.47
C GLN A 254 -0.78 16.27 -7.46
N ARG A 255 0.18 17.18 -7.29
CA ARG A 255 -0.10 18.62 -7.40
C ARG A 255 -0.45 18.95 -8.84
N VAL A 256 -1.49 19.75 -8.99
CA VAL A 256 -1.85 20.35 -10.27
C VAL A 256 -1.44 21.80 -10.20
N ASP A 257 -0.34 22.12 -10.87
CA ASP A 257 0.02 23.51 -11.10
C ASP A 257 -0.99 24.06 -12.10
N GLU A 258 -1.71 25.13 -11.72
CA GLU A 258 -2.52 25.86 -12.69
C GLU A 258 -1.55 26.44 -13.72
N ALA A 259 -1.61 25.91 -14.95
CA ALA A 259 -0.87 26.46 -16.07
C ALA A 259 -1.15 27.96 -16.13
N SER A 260 -0.11 28.75 -15.82
CA SER A 260 -0.13 30.20 -15.84
C SER A 260 -0.24 30.72 -17.27
#